data_AF-A0A522CI63-F1
#
_entry.id   AF-A0A522CI63-F1
#
_cell.length_a   1.000
_cell.length_b   1.000
_cell.length_c   1.000
_cell.angle_alpha   90.00
_cell.angle_beta   90.00
_cell.angle_gamma   90.00
#
_symmetry.space_group_name_H-M   'P 1'
#
loop_
_entity.id
_entity.type
_entity.pdbx_description
1 polymer ?
#
loop_
_entity_poly.entity_id
_entity_poly.type
_entity_poly.pdbx_seq_one_letter_code
_entity_poly.pdbx_strand_id
1 'polypeptide(L)' 'MFDFTVRARSGHWVLQDAEAGDLGAYETHQEALAAASDWVRLIEMPWPILVCDEDGEWRQTIVEPTRPH' A
#
# COMPACT_ATOMS: atom_id res chain seq x y z
N MET A 1 4.26 -9.78 -10.75
CA MET A 1 2.92 -9.13 -10.75
C MET A 1 2.91 -8.24 -9.52
N PHE A 2 2.48 -6.98 -9.62
CA PHE A 2 2.53 -6.08 -8.45
C PHE A 2 1.44 -6.48 -7.47
N ASP A 3 1.82 -7.10 -6.36
CA ASP A 3 0.93 -7.50 -5.28
C ASP A 3 1.26 -6.66 -4.05
N PHE A 4 0.72 -5.43 -4.04
CA PHE A 4 0.96 -4.48 -2.97
C PHE A 4 0.13 -4.83 -1.73
N THR A 5 0.81 -4.81 -0.59
CA THR A 5 0.21 -5.02 0.72
C THR A 5 0.61 -3.91 1.67
N VAL A 6 -0.36 -3.35 2.39
CA VAL A 6 -0.13 -2.44 3.50
C VAL A 6 -0.48 -3.19 4.78
N ARG A 7 0.45 -3.30 5.73
CA ARG A 7 0.17 -3.96 7.02
C ARG A 7 0.57 -3.10 8.20
N ALA A 8 -0.23 -3.13 9.25
CA ALA A 8 0.20 -2.59 10.53
C ALA A 8 1.23 -3.54 11.18
N ARG A 9 2.37 -2.99 11.60
CA ARG A 9 3.46 -3.72 12.25
C ARG A 9 4.16 -2.82 13.24
N SER A 10 4.14 -3.19 14.52
CA SER A 10 4.89 -2.50 15.59
C SER A 10 4.63 -0.98 15.64
N GLY A 11 3.36 -0.58 15.51
CA GLY A 11 2.95 0.84 15.53
C GLY A 11 3.25 1.63 14.25
N HIS A 12 3.63 0.95 13.17
CA HIS A 12 3.88 1.56 11.86
C HIS A 12 3.07 0.82 10.79
N TRP A 13 2.83 1.49 9.66
CA TRP A 13 2.21 0.93 8.48
C TRP A 13 3.29 0.62 7.45
N VAL A 14 3.45 -0.65 7.09
CA VAL A 14 4.49 -1.11 6.17
C VAL A 14 3.85 -1.39 4.81
N LEU A 15 4.34 -0.70 3.77
CA LEU A 15 4.04 -1.04 2.39
C LEU A 15 5.01 -2.13 1.93
N GLN A 16 4.48 -3.19 1.35
CA GLN A 16 5.23 -4.31 0.83
C GLN A 16 4.79 -4.61 -0.60
N ASP A 17 5.72 -5.08 -1.41
CA ASP A 17 5.46 -5.78 -2.65
C ASP A 17 5.85 -7.25 -2.48
N ALA A 18 5.07 -8.16 -3.06
CA ALA A 18 5.29 -9.59 -2.88
C ALA A 18 6.64 -10.08 -3.45
N GLU A 19 7.20 -9.38 -4.45
CA GLU A 19 8.47 -9.75 -5.08
C GLU A 19 9.65 -8.96 -4.50
N ALA A 20 9.46 -7.67 -4.20
CA ALA A 20 10.51 -6.77 -3.72
C ALA A 20 10.62 -6.68 -2.18
N GLY A 21 9.64 -7.16 -1.43
CA GLY A 21 9.60 -7.09 0.03
C GLY A 21 9.13 -5.72 0.55
N ASP A 22 9.69 -5.27 1.68
CA ASP A 22 9.28 -4.02 2.33
C ASP A 22 9.75 -2.81 1.50
N LEU A 23 8.79 -2.04 0.97
CA LEU A 23 9.04 -0.84 0.17
C LEU A 23 9.18 0.42 1.03
N GLY A 24 8.54 0.43 2.20
CA GLY A 24 8.59 1.57 3.13
C GLY A 24 7.79 1.33 4.40
N ALA A 25 8.10 2.10 5.44
CA ALA A 25 7.37 2.14 6.70
C ALA A 25 6.90 3.58 6.96
N TYR A 26 5.65 3.72 7.37
CA TYR A 26 4.93 4.99 7.51
C TYR A 26 4.29 5.06 8.89
N GLU A 27 4.09 6.27 9.42
CA GLU A 27 3.49 6.45 10.74
C GLU A 27 1.98 6.21 10.69
N THR A 28 1.34 6.57 9.57
CA THR A 28 -0.11 6.46 9.43
C THR A 28 -0.54 5.58 8.27
N HIS A 29 -1.76 5.02 8.39
CA HIS A 29 -2.40 4.25 7.34
C HIS A 29 -2.54 5.07 6.05
N GLN A 30 -2.93 6.35 6.15
CA GLN A 30 -3.10 7.21 4.98
C GLN A 30 -1.79 7.46 4.23
N GLU A 31 -0.68 7.64 4.93
CA GLU A 31 0.63 7.81 4.28
C GLU A 31 1.06 6.55 3.53
N ALA A 32 0.85 5.37 4.11
CA ALA A 32 1.14 4.11 3.43
C ALA A 32 0.28 3.91 2.17
N LEU A 33 -1.00 4.30 2.21
CA LEU A 33 -1.89 4.27 1.05
C LEU A 33 -1.46 5.29 -0.02
N ALA A 34 -1.06 6.50 0.37
CA ALA A 34 -0.56 7.51 -0.57
C ALA A 34 0.72 7.02 -1.27
N ALA A 35 1.62 6.38 -0.54
CA ALA A 35 2.80 5.77 -1.13
C ALA A 35 2.43 4.64 -2.11
N ALA A 36 1.44 3.81 -1.77
CA ALA A 36 0.93 2.79 -2.69
C ALA A 36 0.37 3.43 -3.98
N SER A 37 -0.41 4.51 -3.88
CA SER A 37 -0.88 5.30 -5.03
C SER A 37 0.25 5.84 -5.91
N ASP A 38 1.35 6.28 -5.30
CA ASP A 38 2.54 6.75 -6.03
C ASP A 38 3.24 5.63 -6.78
N TRP A 39 3.34 4.42 -6.21
CA TRP A 39 3.85 3.24 -6.91
C TRP A 39 2.93 2.83 -8.06
N VAL A 40 1.62 2.86 -7.83
CA VAL A 40 0.59 2.52 -8.82
C VAL A 40 0.54 3.52 -9.98
N ARG A 41 1.12 4.71 -9.85
CA ARG A 41 1.35 5.63 -10.98
C ARG A 41 2.05 4.96 -12.16
N LEU A 42 2.93 3.98 -11.91
CA LEU A 42 3.63 3.23 -12.96
C LEU A 42 2.72 2.27 -13.73
N ILE A 43 1.55 1.93 -13.19
CA ILE A 43 0.57 1.00 -13.76
C ILE A 43 -0.55 1.76 -14.52
N GLU A 44 -0.68 3.08 -14.30
CA GLU A 44 -1.63 3.99 -14.96
C GLU A 44 -3.12 3.63 -14.81
N MET A 45 -3.46 2.67 -13.95
CA MET A 45 -4.83 2.23 -13.67
C MET A 45 -5.06 2.06 -12.16
N PRO A 46 -6.30 2.21 -11.66
CA PRO A 46 -6.63 1.85 -10.28
C PRO A 46 -6.22 0.41 -9.99
N TRP A 47 -5.55 0.20 -8.86
CA TRP A 47 -4.98 -1.09 -8.52
C TRP A 47 -5.50 -1.60 -7.18
N PRO A 48 -5.90 -2.88 -7.09
CA PRO A 48 -6.28 -3.47 -5.82
C PRO A 48 -5.05 -3.65 -4.93
N ILE A 49 -5.19 -3.31 -3.65
CA ILE A 49 -4.16 -3.57 -2.63
C ILE A 49 -4.81 -4.22 -1.41
N LEU A 50 -4.05 -5.07 -0.74
CA LEU A 50 -4.48 -5.71 0.50
C LEU A 50 -4.00 -4.88 1.69
N VAL A 51 -4.90 -4.65 2.65
CA VAL A 51 -4.62 -3.94 3.89
C VAL A 51 -4.84 -4.89 5.05
N CYS A 52 -3.84 -5.05 5.91
CA CYS A 52 -3.93 -5.75 7.18
C CYS A 52 -3.85 -4.72 8.31
N ASP A 53 -4.92 -4.58 9.08
CA ASP A 53 -4.96 -3.63 10.19
C ASP A 53 -4.25 -4.17 11.46
N GLU A 54 -4.25 -3.37 12.52
CA GLU A 54 -3.63 -3.72 13.81
C GLU A 54 -4.31 -4.91 14.49
N ASP A 55 -5.58 -5.14 14.19
CA ASP A 55 -6.36 -6.28 14.69
C ASP A 55 -6.07 -7.57 13.91
N GLY A 56 -5.29 -7.47 12.82
CA GLY A 56 -4.95 -8.58 11.93
C GLY A 56 -6.05 -8.90 10.92
N GLU A 57 -7.04 -8.02 10.75
CA GLU A 57 -8.08 -8.18 9.74
C GLU A 57 -7.55 -7.75 8.37
N TRP A 58 -7.80 -8.61 7.38
CA TRP A 58 -7.44 -8.36 6.00
C TRP A 58 -8.62 -7.78 5.23
N ARG A 59 -8.40 -6.63 4.59
CA ARG A 59 -9.37 -5.91 3.76
C ARG A 59 -8.74 -5.54 2.43
N GLN A 60 -9.49 -5.72 1.35
CA GLN A 60 -9.05 -5.24 0.03
C GLN A 60 -9.57 -3.82 -0.18
N THR A 61 -8.71 -2.93 -0.68
CA THR A 61 -9.10 -1.61 -1.16
C THR A 61 -8.54 -1.38 -2.56
N ILE A 62 -9.01 -0.34 -3.24
CA ILE A 62 -8.49 0.10 -4.54
C ILE A 62 -7.85 1.45 -4.32
N VAL A 63 -6.59 1.59 -4.76
CA VAL A 63 -5.92 2.89 -4.79
C VAL A 63 -5.90 3.42 -6.20
N GLU A 64 -6.16 4.72 -6.34
CA GLU A 64 -6.02 5.41 -7.62
C GLU A 64 -4.56 5.83 -7.82
N PRO A 65 -4.02 5.74 -9.04
CA PRO A 65 -2.67 6.24 -9.35
C PRO A 65 -2.61 7.76 -9.15
N THR A 66 -1.59 8.23 -8.43
CA THR A 66 -1.34 9.67 -8.29
C THR A 66 -1.03 10.29 -9.66
N ARG A 67 -1.92 11.14 -10.17
CA ARG A 67 -1.69 11.84 -11.45
C ARG A 67 -0.70 12.99 -11.23
N PRO A 68 0.33 13.14 -12.08
CA PRO A 68 1.12 14.37 -12.07
C PRO A 68 0.21 15.54 -12.49
N HIS A 69 0.16 16.58 -11.65
CA HIS A 69 -0.54 17.84 -11.93
C HIS A 69 0.10 18.61 -13.08
#